data_AF-A0A0N7YM29-F1
#
_entry.id   AF-A0A0N7YM29-F1
#
_cell.length_a   1.000
_cell.length_b   1.000
_cell.length_c   1.000
_cell.angle_alpha   90.00
_cell.angle_beta   90.00
_cell.angle_gamma   90.00
#
_symmetry.space_group_name_H-M   'P 1'
#
loop_
_entity.id
_entity.type
_entity.pdbx_description
1 polymer ?
#
loop_
_entity_poly.entity_id
_entity_poly.type
_entity_poly.pdbx_seq_one_letter_code
_entity_poly.pdbx_strand_id
1 'polypeptide(L)'
;MPSATAGPEELRRHLHTLCESVLRGGHMGRLEKFARDYDAAGARTFACLLYSINRREAAVFWWRFAAGAEDQLSAHCLAIHHAADDNLIDARLWRTIATALGYSPRRHLPNPAPGAPLPDPGWLLARSGPELQQFAEPQAPLSVGCAGR
;
A
#
# COMPACT_ATOMS: atom_id res chain seq x y z
N MET A 1 -4.30 -28.91 -36.51
CA MET A 1 -4.57 -27.47 -36.73
C MET A 1 -3.93 -26.70 -35.60
N PRO A 2 -2.95 -25.81 -35.81
CA PRO A 2 -2.48 -24.96 -34.72
C PRO A 2 -3.62 -24.00 -34.38
N SER A 3 -4.17 -24.11 -33.18
CA SER A 3 -5.12 -23.13 -32.65
C SER A 3 -4.42 -21.78 -32.67
N ALA A 4 -4.90 -20.83 -33.48
CA ALA A 4 -4.40 -19.47 -33.45
C ALA A 4 -4.50 -18.98 -32.00
N THR A 5 -3.36 -18.68 -31.39
CA THR A 5 -3.34 -18.06 -30.07
C THR A 5 -3.97 -16.69 -30.21
N ALA A 6 -5.09 -16.46 -29.52
CA ALA A 6 -5.78 -15.17 -29.51
C ALA A 6 -4.79 -14.05 -29.17
N GLY A 7 -4.86 -12.95 -29.92
CA GLY A 7 -3.99 -11.79 -29.68
C GLY A 7 -4.32 -11.09 -28.35
N PRO A 8 -3.39 -10.27 -27.79
CA PRO A 8 -3.62 -9.58 -26.52
C PRO A 8 -4.92 -8.76 -26.47
N GLU A 9 -5.33 -8.16 -27.58
CA GLU A 9 -6.56 -7.35 -27.66
C GLU A 9 -7.83 -8.20 -27.63
N GLU A 10 -7.80 -9.37 -28.26
CA GLU A 10 -8.89 -10.34 -28.20
C GLU A 10 -9.05 -10.88 -26.77
N LEU A 11 -7.94 -11.19 -26.11
CA LEU A 11 -7.95 -11.60 -24.70
C LEU A 11 -8.47 -10.50 -23.77
N ARG A 12 -8.09 -9.23 -23.97
CA ARG A 12 -8.64 -8.10 -23.19
C ARG A 12 -10.14 -7.95 -23.38
N ARG A 13 -10.62 -8.06 -24.63
CA ARG A 13 -12.05 -8.01 -24.94
C ARG A 13 -12.79 -9.15 -24.25
N HIS A 14 -12.23 -10.36 -24.32
CA HIS A 14 -12.80 -11.51 -23.64
C HIS A 14 -12.86 -11.31 -22.12
N LEU A 15 -11.79 -10.79 -21.50
CA LEU A 15 -11.77 -10.45 -20.08
C LEU A 15 -12.84 -9.41 -19.73
N HIS A 16 -13.02 -8.37 -20.56
CA HIS A 16 -14.08 -7.39 -20.37
C HIS A 16 -15.47 -8.04 -20.40
N THR A 17 -15.73 -8.92 -21.36
CA THR A 17 -16.98 -9.69 -21.44
C THR A 17 -17.20 -10.56 -20.21
N LEU A 18 -16.16 -11.24 -19.72
CA LEU A 18 -16.25 -12.02 -18.48
C LEU A 18 -16.57 -11.13 -17.27
N CYS A 19 -15.92 -9.97 -17.15
CA CYS A 19 -16.20 -9.00 -16.08
C CYS A 19 -17.67 -8.53 -16.12
N GLU A 20 -18.21 -8.21 -17.31
CA GLU A 20 -19.62 -7.85 -17.46
C GLU A 20 -20.55 -9.00 -17.07
N SER A 21 -20.21 -10.24 -17.45
CA SER A 21 -20.99 -11.43 -17.12
C SER A 21 -21.03 -11.67 -15.61
N VAL A 22 -19.90 -11.47 -14.92
CA VAL A 22 -19.82 -11.45 -13.46
C VAL A 22 -20.80 -10.37 -12.98
N LEU A 23 -20.58 -9.09 -13.26
CA LEU A 23 -21.44 -7.99 -12.78
C LEU A 23 -22.95 -8.18 -12.98
N ARG A 24 -23.40 -8.84 -14.07
CA ARG A 24 -24.80 -9.17 -14.33
C ARG A 24 -25.34 -10.41 -13.60
N GLY A 25 -24.48 -11.26 -13.06
CA GLY A 25 -24.80 -12.53 -12.38
C GLY A 25 -25.48 -12.41 -11.01
N GLY A 26 -26.08 -11.27 -10.67
CA GLY A 26 -26.93 -11.10 -9.48
C GLY A 26 -26.21 -11.01 -8.14
N HIS A 27 -24.90 -10.79 -8.12
CA HIS A 27 -24.08 -10.76 -6.90
C HIS A 27 -23.81 -9.35 -6.36
N MET A 28 -24.62 -8.37 -6.72
CA MET A 28 -24.53 -7.02 -6.17
C MET A 28 -24.60 -7.02 -4.63
N GLY A 29 -25.40 -7.90 -4.03
CA GLY A 29 -25.44 -8.07 -2.57
C GLY A 29 -24.12 -8.53 -1.95
N ARG A 30 -23.27 -9.28 -2.69
CA ARG A 30 -21.93 -9.65 -2.21
C ARG A 30 -20.98 -8.46 -2.24
N LEU A 31 -21.08 -7.60 -3.26
CA LEU A 31 -20.29 -6.38 -3.35
C LEU A 31 -20.67 -5.40 -2.23
N GLU A 32 -21.96 -5.22 -1.96
CA GLU A 32 -22.42 -4.39 -0.84
C GLU A 32 -21.95 -4.94 0.50
N LYS A 33 -22.06 -6.26 0.71
CA LYS A 33 -21.55 -6.91 1.93
C LYS A 33 -20.04 -6.69 2.07
N PHE A 34 -19.27 -6.91 1.00
CA PHE A 34 -17.84 -6.68 0.99
C PHE A 34 -17.51 -5.22 1.34
N ALA A 35 -18.16 -4.25 0.69
CA ALA A 35 -17.96 -2.83 0.93
C ALA A 35 -18.28 -2.40 2.38
N ARG A 36 -19.24 -3.07 3.01
CA ARG A 36 -19.62 -2.83 4.41
C ARG A 36 -18.65 -3.47 5.41
N ASP A 37 -18.20 -4.68 5.11
CA ASP A 37 -17.54 -5.55 6.09
C ASP A 37 -16.01 -5.56 5.96
N TYR A 38 -15.42 -5.00 4.88
CA TYR A 38 -13.97 -4.99 4.74
C TYR A 38 -13.31 -4.09 5.79
N ASP A 39 -12.16 -4.53 6.31
CA ASP A 39 -11.37 -3.79 7.30
C ASP A 39 -9.96 -3.54 6.78
N ALA A 40 -9.69 -2.29 6.40
CA ALA A 40 -8.38 -1.88 5.91
C ALA A 40 -7.29 -2.01 7.00
N ALA A 41 -7.63 -1.78 8.27
CA ALA A 41 -6.71 -1.96 9.39
C ALA A 41 -6.40 -3.44 9.64
N GLY A 42 -7.39 -4.32 9.47
CA GLY A 42 -7.24 -5.76 9.49
C GLY A 42 -6.32 -6.26 8.37
N ALA A 43 -6.53 -5.79 7.14
CA ALA A 43 -5.65 -6.09 6.00
C ALA A 43 -4.20 -5.63 6.24
N ARG A 44 -3.99 -4.42 6.77
CA ARG A 44 -2.68 -3.94 7.20
C ARG A 44 -2.04 -4.87 8.23
N THR A 45 -2.81 -5.27 9.24
CA THR A 45 -2.31 -6.12 10.33
C THR A 45 -1.89 -7.49 9.79
N PHE A 46 -2.66 -8.06 8.87
CA PHE A 46 -2.30 -9.28 8.18
C PHE A 46 -1.04 -9.13 7.32
N ALA A 47 -0.87 -7.99 6.63
CA ALA A 47 0.37 -7.66 5.93
C ALA A 47 1.58 -7.63 6.88
N CYS A 48 1.45 -6.99 8.05
CA CYS A 48 2.53 -6.96 9.06
C CYS A 48 2.89 -8.36 9.57
N LEU A 49 1.90 -9.25 9.77
CA LEU A 49 2.14 -10.65 10.10
C LEU A 49 2.95 -11.33 9.00
N LEU A 50 2.50 -11.22 7.75
CA LEU A 50 3.17 -11.81 6.59
C LEU A 50 4.61 -11.30 6.43
N TYR A 51 4.84 -10.00 6.65
CA TYR A 51 6.17 -9.41 6.60
C TYR A 51 7.08 -10.00 7.69
N SER A 52 6.56 -10.17 8.90
CA SER A 52 7.29 -10.73 10.05
C SER A 52 7.72 -12.18 9.83
N ILE A 53 6.96 -12.95 9.05
CA ILE A 53 7.32 -14.32 8.64
C ILE A 53 8.01 -14.37 7.26
N ASN A 54 8.60 -13.25 6.84
CA ASN A 54 9.37 -13.09 5.60
C ASN A 54 8.60 -13.40 4.30
N ARG A 55 7.26 -13.30 4.32
CA ARG A 55 6.39 -13.40 3.12
C ARG A 55 6.19 -12.01 2.52
N ARG A 56 7.30 -11.36 2.12
CA ARG A 56 7.35 -9.94 1.74
C ARG A 56 6.42 -9.57 0.58
N GLU A 57 6.44 -10.33 -0.52
CA GLU A 57 5.57 -10.04 -1.67
C GLU A 57 4.08 -10.08 -1.30
N ALA A 58 3.67 -11.06 -0.48
CA ALA A 58 2.31 -11.16 0.03
C ALA A 58 1.97 -9.98 0.96
N ALA A 59 2.90 -9.57 1.83
CA ALA A 59 2.71 -8.39 2.67
C ALA A 59 2.49 -7.12 1.85
N VAL A 60 3.29 -6.90 0.81
CA VAL A 60 3.17 -5.76 -0.08
C VAL A 60 1.82 -5.73 -0.79
N PHE A 61 1.33 -6.88 -1.25
CA PHE A 61 -0.01 -6.98 -1.83
C PHE A 61 -1.08 -6.46 -0.85
N TRP A 62 -1.05 -6.93 0.41
CA TRP A 62 -2.03 -6.55 1.41
C TRP A 62 -1.91 -5.09 1.86
N TRP A 63 -0.69 -4.54 1.94
CA TRP A 63 -0.53 -3.11 2.16
C TRP A 63 -1.08 -2.28 0.99
N ARG A 64 -0.91 -2.71 -0.27
CA ARG A 64 -1.49 -2.01 -1.43
C ARG A 64 -3.02 -2.04 -1.40
N PHE A 65 -3.59 -3.19 -1.04
CA PHE A 65 -5.04 -3.33 -0.85
C PHE A 65 -5.55 -2.36 0.22
N ALA A 66 -4.94 -2.35 1.41
CA ALA A 66 -5.33 -1.47 2.50
C ALA A 66 -5.13 0.01 2.16
N ALA A 67 -4.01 0.38 1.53
CA ALA A 67 -3.75 1.75 1.10
C ALA A 67 -4.73 2.24 0.02
N GLY A 68 -5.14 1.35 -0.89
CA GLY A 68 -6.21 1.62 -1.86
C GLY A 68 -7.58 1.82 -1.21
N ALA A 69 -7.77 1.32 0.00
CA ALA A 69 -8.91 1.59 0.87
C ALA A 69 -8.62 2.71 1.90
N GLU A 70 -7.75 3.65 1.52
CA GLU A 70 -7.40 4.87 2.28
C GLU A 70 -6.67 4.66 3.61
N ASP A 71 -6.06 3.49 3.83
CA ASP A 71 -5.25 3.24 5.03
C ASP A 71 -3.88 3.95 4.96
N GLN A 72 -3.76 5.04 5.70
CA GLN A 72 -2.57 5.91 5.73
C GLN A 72 -1.30 5.15 6.14
N LEU A 73 -1.42 4.30 7.15
CA LEU A 73 -0.27 3.57 7.69
C LEU A 73 0.22 2.53 6.69
N SER A 74 -0.67 1.86 5.95
CA SER A 74 -0.28 0.94 4.88
C SER A 74 0.46 1.64 3.74
N ALA A 75 0.00 2.82 3.32
CA ALA A 75 0.72 3.63 2.33
C ALA A 75 2.13 4.00 2.83
N HIS A 76 2.26 4.36 4.11
CA HIS A 76 3.56 4.63 4.71
C HIS A 76 4.47 3.38 4.81
N CYS A 77 3.91 2.21 5.17
CA CYS A 77 4.65 0.94 5.16
C CYS A 77 5.21 0.61 3.77
N LEU A 78 4.44 0.86 2.69
CA LEU A 78 4.91 0.69 1.31
C LEU A 78 6.06 1.65 0.98
N ALA A 79 5.98 2.91 1.41
CA ALA A 79 7.03 3.89 1.19
C ALA A 79 8.36 3.44 1.83
N ILE A 80 8.32 2.99 3.09
CA ILE A 80 9.49 2.48 3.81
C ILE A 80 10.03 1.22 3.15
N HIS A 81 9.14 0.26 2.82
CA HIS A 81 9.55 -0.99 2.20
C HIS A 81 10.29 -0.76 0.88
N HIS A 82 9.75 0.10 0.00
CA HIS A 82 10.38 0.41 -1.27
C HIS A 82 11.69 1.20 -1.11
N ALA A 83 11.81 2.05 -0.08
CA ALA A 83 13.06 2.72 0.23
C ALA A 83 14.14 1.73 0.72
N ALA A 84 13.76 0.73 1.51
CA ALA A 84 14.66 -0.32 1.97
C ALA A 84 15.15 -1.24 0.84
N ASP A 85 14.38 -1.36 -0.24
CA ASP A 85 14.73 -2.13 -1.44
C ASP A 85 15.37 -1.24 -2.55
N ASP A 86 15.83 -0.02 -2.21
CA ASP A 86 16.41 0.98 -3.14
C ASP A 86 15.50 1.39 -4.32
N ASN A 87 14.21 1.08 -4.29
CA ASN A 87 13.22 1.52 -5.27
C ASN A 87 12.67 2.91 -4.91
N LEU A 88 13.46 3.93 -5.21
CA LEU A 88 13.16 5.31 -4.84
C LEU A 88 11.92 5.90 -5.53
N ILE A 89 11.53 5.38 -6.70
CA ILE A 89 10.35 5.88 -7.42
C ILE A 89 9.09 5.47 -6.67
N ASP A 90 8.93 4.17 -6.38
CA ASP A 90 7.78 3.67 -5.63
C ASP A 90 7.77 4.21 -4.20
N ALA A 91 8.94 4.34 -3.56
CA ALA A 91 9.06 4.94 -2.24
C ALA A 91 8.48 6.37 -2.22
N ARG A 92 8.81 7.20 -3.23
CA ARG A 92 8.29 8.57 -3.36
C ARG A 92 6.80 8.58 -3.66
N LEU A 93 6.33 7.71 -4.55
CA LEU A 93 4.90 7.61 -4.90
C LEU A 93 4.06 7.31 -3.65
N TRP A 94 4.42 6.24 -2.93
CA TRP A 94 3.66 5.82 -1.75
C TRP A 94 3.75 6.80 -0.59
N ARG A 95 4.87 7.52 -0.47
CA ARG A 95 4.98 8.63 0.47
C ARG A 95 3.98 9.75 0.12
N THR A 96 3.93 10.19 -1.14
CA THR A 96 2.98 11.22 -1.58
C THR A 96 1.54 10.79 -1.30
N ILE A 97 1.20 9.52 -1.56
CA ILE A 97 -0.11 8.97 -1.24
C ILE A 97 -0.37 9.00 0.28
N ALA A 98 0.57 8.55 1.10
CA ALA A 98 0.44 8.58 2.56
C ALA A 98 0.22 10.01 3.08
N THR A 99 0.99 10.99 2.57
CA THR A 99 0.82 12.40 2.90
C THR A 99 -0.54 12.94 2.47
N ALA A 100 -1.00 12.62 1.25
CA ALA A 100 -2.29 13.04 0.74
C ALA A 100 -3.47 12.47 1.56
N LEU A 101 -3.32 11.24 2.07
CA LEU A 101 -4.28 10.62 3.00
C LEU A 101 -4.17 11.14 4.43
N GLY A 102 -3.22 12.05 4.72
CA GLY A 102 -3.05 12.67 6.03
C GLY A 102 -2.24 11.84 7.03
N TYR A 103 -1.37 10.94 6.56
CA TYR A 103 -0.51 10.15 7.44
C TYR A 103 0.28 11.04 8.41
N SER A 104 0.32 10.59 9.66
CA SER A 104 1.18 11.17 10.68
C SER A 104 1.52 10.07 11.70
N PRO A 105 2.81 9.91 12.08
CA PRO A 105 3.23 8.88 13.02
C PRO A 105 2.46 8.93 14.36
N ARG A 106 2.16 10.13 14.86
CA ARG A 106 1.46 10.32 16.13
C ARG A 106 0.03 9.80 16.12
N ARG A 107 -0.69 9.95 15.00
CA ARG A 107 -2.11 9.59 14.89
C ARG A 107 -2.33 8.15 14.43
N HIS A 108 -1.45 7.64 13.58
CA HIS A 108 -1.71 6.41 12.84
C HIS A 108 -0.88 5.21 13.30
N LEU A 109 0.24 5.42 14.01
CA LEU A 109 0.98 4.29 14.56
C LEU A 109 0.21 3.68 15.73
N PRO A 110 0.04 2.35 15.76
CA PRO A 110 -0.69 1.68 16.82
C PRO A 110 0.00 1.90 18.16
N ASN A 111 -0.79 2.05 19.22
CA ASN A 111 -0.27 2.01 20.57
C ASN A 111 0.02 0.55 20.94
N PRO A 112 1.10 0.29 21.70
CA PRO A 112 1.30 -1.02 22.30
C PRO A 112 0.07 -1.42 23.12
N ALA A 113 -0.29 -2.70 23.08
CA ALA A 113 -1.34 -3.21 23.95
C ALA A 113 -0.95 -3.02 25.43
N PRO A 114 -1.92 -2.83 26.35
CA PRO A 114 -1.63 -2.79 27.77
C PRO A 114 -0.82 -4.01 28.22
N GLY A 115 0.30 -3.80 28.89
CA GLY A 115 1.17 -4.87 29.37
C GLY A 115 2.07 -5.52 28.30
N ALA A 116 1.99 -5.12 27.03
CA ALA A 116 2.99 -5.49 26.06
C ALA A 116 4.35 -4.87 26.44
N PRO A 117 5.47 -5.59 26.23
CA PRO A 117 6.79 -4.99 26.37
C PRO A 117 6.85 -3.72 25.53
N LEU A 118 7.34 -2.63 26.14
CA LEU A 118 7.57 -1.41 25.37
C LEU A 118 8.52 -1.75 24.22
N PRO A 119 8.25 -1.25 23.00
CA PRO A 119 9.22 -1.31 21.92
C PRO A 119 10.55 -0.72 22.39
N ASP A 120 11.64 -1.08 21.71
CA ASP A 120 12.94 -0.53 22.05
C ASP A 120 12.90 1.02 22.10
N PRO A 121 13.72 1.66 22.97
CA PRO A 121 13.72 3.11 23.10
C PRO A 121 14.00 3.85 21.78
N GLY A 122 14.73 3.21 20.85
CA GLY A 122 15.01 3.73 19.52
C GLY A 122 13.75 3.88 18.67
N TRP A 123 12.82 2.91 18.74
CA TRP A 123 11.52 2.96 18.08
C TRP A 123 10.65 4.11 18.62
N LEU A 124 10.64 4.32 19.94
CA LEU A 124 9.89 5.43 20.56
C LEU A 124 10.45 6.80 20.14
N LEU A 125 11.77 6.92 20.04
CA LEU A 125 12.43 8.10 19.50
C LEU A 125 12.15 8.28 18.02
N ALA A 126 12.20 7.22 17.21
CA ALA A 126 11.87 7.27 15.78
C ALA A 126 10.41 7.72 15.55
N ARG A 127 9.45 7.20 16.34
CA ARG A 127 8.05 7.66 16.35
C ARG A 127 7.89 9.16 16.61
N SER A 128 8.86 9.76 17.30
CA SER A 128 8.81 11.13 17.83
C SER A 128 9.81 12.07 17.14
N GLY A 129 10.74 11.52 16.35
CA GLY A 129 11.94 12.19 15.88
C GLY A 129 11.85 12.64 14.42
N PRO A 130 12.78 13.52 14.01
CA PRO A 130 12.77 14.13 12.70
C PRO A 130 13.05 13.16 11.56
N GLU A 131 13.66 12.00 11.78
CA GLU A 131 14.05 11.08 10.68
C GLU A 131 12.85 10.40 10.00
N LEU A 132 11.84 9.96 10.76
CA LEU A 132 10.57 9.53 10.17
C LEU A 132 9.75 10.73 9.65
N GLN A 133 9.93 11.92 10.22
CA GLN A 133 9.33 13.16 9.69
C GLN A 133 9.98 13.59 8.38
N GLN A 134 11.27 13.32 8.14
CA GLN A 134 11.99 13.58 6.90
C GLN A 134 11.55 12.62 5.78
N PHE A 135 11.05 11.44 6.16
CA PHE A 135 10.26 10.56 5.31
C PHE A 135 8.77 10.95 5.21
N ALA A 136 8.26 11.91 6.00
CA ALA A 136 6.88 12.40 5.92
C ALA A 136 6.76 13.76 5.22
N GLU A 137 7.83 14.56 5.24
CA GLU A 137 7.91 15.85 4.57
C GLU A 137 8.01 15.68 3.04
N PRO A 138 7.35 16.55 2.26
CA PRO A 138 7.53 16.57 0.82
C PRO A 138 9.00 16.89 0.53
N GLN A 139 9.74 15.95 -0.07
CA GLN A 139 11.05 16.29 -0.59
C GLN A 139 10.89 17.31 -1.71
N ALA A 140 11.71 18.36 -1.67
CA ALA A 140 11.78 19.34 -2.75
C ALA A 140 11.90 18.62 -4.10
N PRO A 141 11.18 19.06 -5.14
CA PRO A 141 11.36 18.47 -6.46
C PRO A 141 12.84 18.53 -6.81
N LEU A 142 13.38 17.42 -7.32
CA LEU A 142 14.72 17.41 -7.89
C LEU A 142 14.74 18.52 -8.93
N SER A 143 15.55 19.56 -8.71
CA SER A 143 15.80 20.59 -9.70
C SER A 143 16.29 19.86 -10.95
N VAL A 144 15.44 19.82 -11.97
CA VAL A 144 15.83 19.36 -13.30
C VAL A 144 16.87 20.38 -13.75
N GLY A 145 18.14 20.05 -13.54
CA GLY A 145 19.24 20.81 -14.09
C GLY A 145 19.07 20.78 -15.60
N CYS A 146 18.57 21.87 -16.18
CA CYS A 146 18.75 22.16 -17.59
C CYS A 146 20.26 22.29 -17.83
N ALA A 147 20.92 21.16 -18.05
CA ALA A 147 22.24 21.13 -18.66
C ALA A 147 22.04 21.52 -20.12
N GLY A 148 22.25 22.80 -20.41
CA GLY A 148 22.25 23.33 -21.76
C GLY A 148 23.24 22.59 -22.65
N ARG A 149 22.83 22.38 -23.89
CA ARG A 149 23.70 22.15 -25.04
C ARG A 149 23.04 22.77 -26.26
#